data_AF-A0A9E3JWD2-F1
#
_entry.id   AF-A0A9E3JWD2-F1
#
_cell.length_a   1.000
_cell.length_b   1.000
_cell.length_c   1.000
_cell.angle_alpha   90.00
_cell.angle_beta   90.00
_cell.angle_gamma   90.00
#
_symmetry.space_group_name_H-M   'P 1'
#
loop_
_entity.id
_entity.type
_entity.pdbx_description
1 polymer ?
#
loop_
_entity_poly.entity_id
_entity_poly.type
_entity_poly.pdbx_seq_one_letter_code
_entity_poly.pdbx_strand_id
1 'polypeptide(L)'
;MRALSLLLPVSLLLLAPSAGAQSGNYPINDDASITRVEVTAQPPAFRIWDYQQDAVSGAYALSNGWRMKVEPARDGVRAVIDKQRPIRLIAQSPDRFVSRDGNVIMEFNRGDSGDDMMMSYVPRDTSDPRLTQVIVVTAKMAQR
;
A
#
# COMPACT_ATOMS: atom_id res chain seq x y z
N MET A 1 -38.59 -57.13 -14.82
CA MET A 1 -38.60 -55.92 -13.99
C MET A 1 -37.21 -55.30 -14.00
N ARG A 2 -37.12 -53.97 -14.19
CA ARG A 2 -35.95 -53.07 -13.98
C ARG A 2 -34.78 -53.22 -14.98
N ALA A 3 -34.42 -52.29 -15.85
CA ALA A 3 -34.31 -50.81 -15.89
C ALA A 3 -32.97 -50.24 -15.38
N LEU A 4 -32.37 -49.43 -16.27
CA LEU A 4 -31.45 -48.28 -16.08
C LEU A 4 -29.95 -48.49 -15.75
N SER A 5 -29.15 -48.19 -16.79
CA SER A 5 -28.21 -47.04 -16.95
C SER A 5 -27.43 -46.49 -15.75
N LEU A 6 -26.11 -46.24 -15.95
CA LEU A 6 -25.29 -45.04 -15.61
C LEU A 6 -23.79 -45.38 -15.89
N LEU A 7 -23.02 -44.77 -16.83
CA LEU A 7 -22.48 -43.38 -16.90
C LEU A 7 -21.85 -42.98 -15.55
N LEU A 8 -20.61 -42.50 -15.35
CA LEU A 8 -19.59 -41.72 -16.10
C LEU A 8 -18.29 -41.74 -15.24
N PRO A 9 -17.11 -41.35 -15.78
CA PRO A 9 -15.86 -41.33 -15.03
C PRO A 9 -15.80 -40.11 -14.08
N VAL A 10 -15.56 -40.34 -12.80
CA VAL A 10 -15.27 -39.27 -11.84
C VAL A 10 -13.75 -39.07 -11.82
N SER A 11 -13.26 -38.26 -12.75
CA SER A 11 -11.87 -37.80 -12.77
C SER A 11 -11.79 -36.37 -12.24
N LEU A 12 -10.94 -36.23 -11.22
CA LEU A 12 -10.25 -35.03 -10.72
C LEU A 12 -10.51 -33.70 -11.44
N LEU A 13 -10.87 -32.69 -10.65
CA LEU A 13 -10.22 -31.37 -10.72
C LEU A 13 -10.43 -30.63 -9.40
N LEU A 14 -9.39 -30.72 -8.55
CA LEU A 14 -9.17 -29.84 -7.41
C LEU A 14 -9.07 -28.41 -7.94
N LEU A 15 -10.17 -27.65 -7.92
CA LEU A 15 -10.10 -26.19 -7.98
C LEU A 15 -9.66 -25.69 -6.61
N ALA A 16 -8.35 -25.70 -6.38
CA ALA A 16 -7.76 -24.80 -5.41
C ALA A 16 -7.83 -23.38 -6.02
N PRO A 17 -8.55 -22.41 -5.42
CA PRO A 17 -8.33 -21.02 -5.75
C PRO A 17 -6.93 -20.68 -5.24
N SER A 18 -5.93 -20.76 -6.12
CA SER A 18 -4.69 -20.02 -5.96
C SER A 18 -5.05 -18.55 -6.01
N ALA A 19 -5.36 -17.97 -4.85
CA ALA A 19 -5.34 -16.53 -4.66
C ALA A 19 -3.90 -16.08 -4.96
N GLY A 20 -3.67 -15.68 -6.20
CA GLY A 20 -2.41 -15.12 -6.65
C GLY A 20 -2.15 -13.86 -5.85
N ALA A 21 -1.22 -13.95 -4.89
CA ALA A 21 -0.54 -12.77 -4.39
C ALA A 21 0.24 -12.19 -5.58
N GLN A 22 -0.35 -11.21 -6.26
CA GLN A 22 0.25 -10.56 -7.42
C GLN A 22 1.57 -9.91 -6.97
N SER A 23 2.64 -10.30 -7.67
CA SER A 23 3.97 -9.72 -7.66
C SER A 23 3.95 -8.30 -8.23
N GLY A 24 3.27 -7.37 -7.56
CA GLY A 24 3.41 -5.95 -7.85
C GLY A 24 4.77 -5.44 -7.40
N ASN A 25 5.38 -4.53 -8.16
CA ASN A 25 6.66 -3.95 -7.78
C ASN A 25 6.54 -3.20 -6.46
N TYR A 26 7.31 -3.61 -5.45
CA TYR A 26 7.20 -3.05 -4.12
C TYR A 26 7.95 -1.70 -3.97
N PRO A 27 7.41 -0.73 -3.21
CA PRO A 27 8.16 0.46 -2.82
C PRO A 27 9.26 0.14 -1.78
N ILE A 28 10.47 -0.12 -2.27
CA ILE A 28 11.66 -0.25 -1.40
C ILE A 28 12.06 1.13 -0.87
N ASN A 29 12.03 1.31 0.45
CA ASN A 29 12.67 2.44 1.14
C ASN A 29 14.01 1.96 1.69
N ASP A 30 15.10 2.55 1.20
CA ASP A 30 16.45 2.22 1.64
C ASP A 30 16.92 3.21 2.71
N ASP A 31 17.43 2.69 3.83
CA ASP A 31 18.30 3.45 4.75
C ASP A 31 19.74 3.55 4.19
N ALA A 32 20.02 3.02 2.99
CA ALA A 32 21.33 3.11 2.35
C ALA A 32 21.50 4.41 1.52
N SER A 33 22.58 5.11 1.86
CA SER A 33 23.06 6.34 1.20
C SER A 33 23.61 6.05 -0.19
N ILE A 34 23.03 6.62 -1.26
CA ILE A 34 23.78 7.08 -2.46
C ILE A 34 23.06 8.27 -3.14
N THR A 35 23.88 9.27 -3.47
CA THR A 35 23.70 10.59 -4.07
C THR A 35 22.75 10.68 -5.28
N ARG A 36 21.64 11.42 -5.13
CA ARG A 36 20.98 12.15 -6.22
C ARG A 36 20.38 13.44 -5.65
N VAL A 37 20.92 14.58 -6.05
CA VAL A 37 20.43 15.90 -5.63
C VAL A 37 19.29 16.28 -6.57
N GLU A 38 18.08 15.85 -6.22
CA GLU A 38 16.86 16.47 -6.72
C GLU A 38 16.37 17.39 -5.61
N VAL A 39 16.47 18.71 -5.84
CA VAL A 39 16.07 19.74 -4.86
C VAL A 39 14.55 19.81 -4.84
N THR A 40 13.93 18.82 -4.22
CA THR A 40 12.57 18.97 -3.71
C THR A 40 12.73 19.47 -2.28
N ALA A 41 12.38 20.74 -2.05
CA ALA A 41 12.46 21.33 -0.72
C ALA A 41 11.77 20.39 0.28
N GLN A 42 12.48 19.99 1.33
CA GLN A 42 11.89 19.24 2.43
C GLN A 42 10.68 20.05 2.93
N PRO A 43 9.47 19.49 2.88
CA PRO A 43 8.31 20.15 3.46
C PRO A 43 8.61 20.42 4.94
N PRO A 44 8.23 21.59 5.46
CA PRO A 44 8.42 21.89 6.87
C PRO A 44 7.78 20.78 7.70
N ALA A 45 8.46 20.36 8.78
CA ALA A 45 7.96 19.33 9.67
C ALA A 45 6.60 19.76 10.23
N PHE A 46 5.51 19.20 9.68
CA PHE A 46 4.17 19.49 10.12
C PHE A 46 3.93 18.71 11.41
N ARG A 47 3.67 19.44 12.50
CA ARG A 47 3.41 18.80 13.79
C ARG A 47 1.98 18.30 13.82
N ILE A 48 1.82 16.98 13.86
CA ILE A 48 0.55 16.32 14.07
C ILE A 48 0.39 15.90 15.52
N TRP A 49 -0.85 15.77 15.95
CA TRP A 49 -1.23 15.27 17.26
C TRP A 49 -1.56 13.78 17.19
N ASP A 50 -1.49 13.08 18.33
CA ASP A 50 -1.75 11.64 18.43
C ASP A 50 -3.14 11.28 17.88
N TYR A 51 -4.18 12.07 18.18
CA TYR A 51 -5.53 11.84 17.67
C TYR A 51 -5.63 11.90 16.14
N GLN A 52 -4.77 12.66 15.46
CA GLN A 52 -4.72 12.72 14.00
C GLN A 52 -4.07 11.48 13.42
N GLN A 53 -3.06 10.93 14.10
CA GLN A 53 -2.45 9.65 13.73
C GLN A 53 -3.43 8.50 13.93
N ASP A 54 -4.15 8.50 15.04
CA ASP A 54 -5.17 7.49 15.35
C ASP A 54 -6.34 7.55 14.35
N ALA A 55 -6.68 8.74 13.85
CA ALA A 55 -7.74 8.92 12.86
C ALA A 55 -7.46 8.16 11.56
N VAL A 56 -6.19 8.09 11.15
CA VAL A 56 -5.73 7.42 9.91
C VAL A 56 -5.11 6.04 10.15
N SER A 57 -5.08 5.58 11.39
CA SER A 57 -4.56 4.27 11.75
C SER A 57 -5.59 3.18 11.50
N GLY A 58 -5.12 2.02 11.05
CA GLY A 58 -5.99 0.90 10.72
C GLY A 58 -5.40 0.00 9.62
N ALA A 59 -6.18 -0.99 9.21
CA ALA A 59 -5.89 -1.82 8.05
C ALA A 59 -6.65 -1.30 6.82
N TYR A 60 -5.95 -1.19 5.71
CA TYR A 60 -6.44 -0.75 4.42
C TYR A 60 -6.32 -1.88 3.40
N ALA A 61 -7.36 -2.07 2.60
CA ALA A 61 -7.33 -2.93 1.42
C ALA A 61 -6.97 -2.07 0.20
N LEU A 62 -5.83 -2.35 -0.42
CA LEU A 62 -5.36 -1.65 -1.63
C LEU A 62 -6.06 -2.22 -2.87
N SER A 63 -6.29 -1.38 -3.87
CA SER A 63 -6.96 -1.76 -5.12
C SER A 63 -6.16 -2.75 -5.97
N ASN A 64 -4.85 -2.88 -5.73
CA ASN A 64 -3.99 -3.89 -6.33
C ASN A 64 -4.01 -5.24 -5.57
N GLY A 65 -4.90 -5.42 -4.60
CA GLY A 65 -5.07 -6.66 -3.84
C GLY A 65 -4.19 -6.80 -2.60
N TRP A 66 -3.28 -5.86 -2.34
CA TRP A 66 -2.44 -5.86 -1.16
C TRP A 66 -3.19 -5.40 0.10
N ARG A 67 -2.69 -5.78 1.27
CA ARG A 67 -3.16 -5.25 2.54
C ARG A 67 -2.10 -4.36 3.14
N MET A 68 -2.51 -3.20 3.63
CA MET A 68 -1.62 -2.28 4.31
C MET A 68 -2.11 -2.05 5.73
N LYS A 69 -1.21 -2.09 6.70
CA LYS A 69 -1.44 -1.68 8.07
C LYS A 69 -0.78 -0.33 8.31
N VAL A 70 -1.54 0.64 8.82
CA VAL A 70 -1.05 1.96 9.21
C VAL A 70 -1.08 2.03 10.73
N GLU A 71 0.05 2.39 11.32
CA GLU A 71 0.25 2.51 12.76
C GLU A 71 0.76 3.93 13.11
N PRO A 72 0.37 4.49 14.26
CA PRO A 72 0.91 5.75 14.75
C PRO A 72 2.43 5.70 14.93
N ALA A 73 3.11 6.82 14.72
CA ALA A 73 4.55 6.96 14.93
C ALA A 73 4.90 8.37 15.40
N ARG A 74 6.04 8.52 16.11
CA ARG A 74 6.43 9.78 16.78
C ARG A 74 6.27 11.06 15.95
N ASP A 75 6.58 11.00 14.66
CA ASP A 75 6.59 12.16 13.75
C ASP A 75 5.66 11.98 12.53
N GLY A 76 4.70 11.06 12.60
CA GLY A 76 3.91 10.66 11.44
C GLY A 76 3.20 9.33 11.61
N VAL A 77 3.31 8.47 10.60
CA VAL A 77 2.75 7.12 10.62
C VAL A 77 3.75 6.10 10.06
N ARG A 78 3.53 4.84 10.41
CA ARG A 78 4.25 3.69 9.85
C ARG A 78 3.28 2.86 9.04
N ALA A 79 3.58 2.66 7.76
CA ALA A 79 2.81 1.81 6.87
C ALA A 79 3.54 0.49 6.62
N VAL A 80 2.87 -0.64 6.84
CA VAL A 80 3.38 -1.99 6.55
C VAL A 80 2.47 -2.61 5.50
N ILE A 81 3.01 -2.90 4.32
CA ILE A 81 2.27 -3.55 3.25
C ILE A 81 2.63 -5.04 3.26
N ASP A 82 1.61 -5.88 3.45
CA ASP A 82 1.68 -7.33 3.62
C ASP A 82 2.75 -7.79 4.63
N LYS A 83 3.93 -8.23 4.15
CA LYS A 83 5.05 -8.75 4.95
C LYS A 83 6.37 -8.02 4.70
N GLN A 84 6.28 -6.83 4.14
CA GLN A 84 7.45 -6.10 3.68
C GLN A 84 7.95 -5.11 4.75
N ARG A 85 9.06 -4.44 4.46
CA ARG A 85 9.67 -3.50 5.42
C ARG A 85 8.72 -2.35 5.73
N PRO A 86 8.57 -1.95 7.00
CA PRO A 86 7.76 -0.80 7.36
C PRO A 86 8.27 0.48 6.71
N ILE A 87 7.36 1.22 6.08
CA ILE A 87 7.61 2.54 5.49
C ILE A 87 7.31 3.59 6.54
N ARG A 88 8.29 4.44 6.86
CA ARG A 88 8.08 5.59 7.74
C ARG A 88 7.65 6.78 6.91
N LEU A 89 6.52 7.36 7.27
CA LEU A 89 5.93 8.51 6.61
C LEU A 89 5.84 9.66 7.60
N ILE A 90 6.22 10.85 7.16
CA ILE A 90 6.18 12.09 7.93
C ILE A 90 4.96 12.87 7.46
N ALA A 91 4.23 13.47 8.40
CA ALA A 91 3.12 14.33 8.02
C ALA A 91 3.59 15.61 7.34
N GLN A 92 2.93 15.95 6.24
CA GLN A 92 3.00 17.26 5.59
C GLN A 92 1.75 18.09 5.87
N SER A 93 0.62 17.43 6.10
CA SER A 93 -0.66 18.03 6.51
C SER A 93 -1.46 16.97 7.32
N PRO A 94 -2.63 17.31 7.89
CA PRO A 94 -3.43 16.37 8.67
C PRO A 94 -3.77 15.06 7.94
N ASP A 95 -3.94 15.13 6.62
CA ASP A 95 -4.37 14.00 5.79
C ASP A 95 -3.28 13.55 4.80
N ARG A 96 -2.12 14.19 4.76
CA ARG A 96 -1.05 13.91 3.79
C ARG A 96 0.26 13.55 4.48
N PHE A 97 0.77 12.37 4.14
CA PHE A 97 1.97 11.79 4.71
C PHE A 97 2.92 11.35 3.60
N VAL A 98 4.21 11.58 3.78
CA VAL A 98 5.22 11.35 2.73
C VAL A 98 6.44 10.67 3.31
N SER A 99 7.02 9.73 2.56
CA SER A 99 8.26 9.08 2.96
C SER A 99 9.42 10.07 2.99
N ARG A 100 10.45 9.75 3.77
CA ARG A 100 11.63 10.62 3.90
C ARG A 100 12.30 10.94 2.56
N ASP A 101 12.24 10.00 1.62
CA ASP A 101 12.79 10.12 0.27
C ASP A 101 11.81 10.73 -0.76
N GLY A 102 10.58 11.05 -0.36
CA GLY A 102 9.55 11.60 -1.25
C GLY A 102 8.95 10.61 -2.24
N ASN A 103 9.40 9.35 -2.24
CA ASN A 103 8.99 8.35 -3.23
C ASN A 103 7.65 7.70 -2.91
N VAL A 104 7.12 7.89 -1.71
CA VAL A 104 5.81 7.39 -1.29
C VAL A 104 5.01 8.55 -0.71
N ILE A 105 3.83 8.79 -1.27
CA ILE A 105 2.88 9.80 -0.78
C ILE A 105 1.59 9.07 -0.45
N MET A 106 1.05 9.31 0.74
CA MET A 106 -0.26 8.82 1.16
C MET A 106 -1.15 10.00 1.50
N GLU A 107 -2.32 10.04 0.88
CA GLU A 107 -3.38 11.01 1.13
C GLU A 107 -4.59 10.26 1.66
N PHE A 108 -4.91 10.48 2.94
CA PHE A 108 -6.01 9.86 3.67
C PHE A 108 -7.27 10.73 3.59
N ASN A 109 -8.37 10.23 4.16
CA ASN A 109 -9.63 10.93 4.29
C ASN A 109 -10.15 11.47 2.95
N ARG A 110 -9.99 10.66 1.91
CA ARG A 110 -10.47 10.94 0.55
C ARG A 110 -11.86 10.35 0.37
N GLY A 111 -12.54 10.81 -0.68
CA GLY A 111 -13.90 10.37 -1.01
C GLY A 111 -14.95 10.90 -0.04
N ASP A 112 -16.21 10.60 -0.32
CA ASP A 112 -17.34 11.17 0.41
C ASP A 112 -17.48 10.66 1.85
N SER A 113 -16.96 9.46 2.14
CA SER A 113 -17.01 8.87 3.49
C SER A 113 -15.79 9.17 4.35
N GLY A 114 -14.70 9.71 3.78
CA GLY A 114 -13.45 9.93 4.49
C GLY A 114 -12.69 8.64 4.85
N ASP A 115 -13.07 7.49 4.29
CA ASP A 115 -12.38 6.21 4.55
C ASP A 115 -11.43 5.80 3.42
N ASP A 116 -11.46 6.53 2.30
CA ASP A 116 -10.60 6.24 1.17
C ASP A 116 -9.23 6.88 1.37
N MET A 117 -8.21 6.17 0.89
CA MET A 117 -6.83 6.62 0.89
C MET A 117 -6.29 6.48 -0.54
N MET A 118 -5.45 7.42 -0.96
CA MET A 118 -4.67 7.30 -2.18
C MET A 118 -3.18 7.24 -1.84
N MET A 119 -2.52 6.20 -2.32
CA MET A 119 -1.09 6.02 -2.22
C MET A 119 -0.49 6.21 -3.61
N SER A 120 0.46 7.12 -3.74
CA SER A 120 1.36 7.17 -4.89
C SER A 120 2.73 6.66 -4.48
N TYR A 121 3.36 5.86 -5.34
CA TYR A 121 4.74 5.46 -5.12
C TYR A 121 5.52 5.27 -6.41
N VAL A 122 6.84 5.38 -6.27
CA VAL A 122 7.79 5.09 -7.35
C VAL A 122 8.47 3.75 -7.07
N PRO A 123 8.28 2.72 -7.92
CA PRO A 123 9.01 1.47 -7.79
C PRO A 123 10.50 1.70 -8.07
N ARG A 124 11.39 1.19 -7.21
CA ARG A 124 12.85 1.31 -7.41
C ARG A 124 13.43 0.27 -8.37
N ASP A 125 12.70 -0.81 -8.65
CA ASP A 125 13.19 -1.96 -9.45
C ASP A 125 13.05 -1.74 -10.97
N THR A 126 12.60 -0.56 -11.41
CA THR A 126 12.73 -0.16 -12.80
C THR A 126 14.15 0.37 -13.03
N SER A 127 15.03 -0.52 -13.49
CA SER A 127 16.41 -0.22 -13.89
C SER A 127 16.57 0.83 -15.00
N ASP A 128 15.46 1.38 -15.51
CA ASP A 128 15.42 2.48 -16.47
C ASP A 128 14.75 3.73 -15.85
N PRO A 129 15.50 4.82 -15.62
CA PRO A 129 14.97 6.11 -15.16
C PRO A 129 13.90 6.72 -16.06
N ARG A 130 13.80 6.28 -17.32
CA ARG A 130 12.76 6.71 -18.28
C ARG A 130 11.47 5.90 -18.15
N LEU A 131 11.51 4.78 -17.43
CA LEU A 131 10.37 3.93 -17.11
C LEU A 131 9.90 4.09 -15.66
N THR A 132 10.45 5.08 -14.93
CA THR A 132 10.02 5.46 -13.59
C THR A 132 8.60 6.04 -13.64
N GLN A 133 7.60 5.16 -13.66
CA GLN A 133 6.20 5.53 -13.62
C GLN A 133 5.74 5.59 -12.16
N VAL A 134 5.11 6.70 -11.78
CA VAL A 134 4.44 6.82 -10.48
C VAL A 134 3.21 5.90 -10.52
N ILE A 135 3.20 4.90 -9.65
CA ILE A 135 2.05 4.02 -9.47
C ILE A 135 1.11 4.68 -8.47
N VAL A 136 -0.14 4.85 -8.85
CA VAL A 136 -1.20 5.35 -7.98
C VAL A 136 -2.14 4.20 -7.66
N VAL A 137 -2.31 3.93 -6.38
CA VAL A 137 -3.21 2.93 -5.84
C VAL A 137 -4.18 3.60 -4.89
N THR A 138 -5.45 3.22 -4.99
CA THR A 138 -6.46 3.60 -4.01
C THR A 138 -6.58 2.51 -2.96
N ALA A 139 -6.98 2.87 -1.76
CA ALA A 139 -7.21 1.96 -0.67
C ALA A 139 -8.50 2.34 0.05
N LYS A 140 -9.17 1.34 0.61
CA LYS A 140 -10.30 1.54 1.51
C LYS A 140 -9.96 1.03 2.89
N MET A 141 -10.35 1.78 3.93
CA MET A 141 -10.23 1.29 5.30
C MET A 141 -11.08 0.02 5.45
N ALA A 142 -10.43 -1.07 5.85
CA ALA A 142 -11.04 -2.37 6.04
C ALA A 142 -11.27 -2.67 7.51
N GLN A 143 -10.44 -2.12 8.41
CA GLN A 143 -10.53 -2.31 9.85
C GLN A 143 -9.81 -1.16 10.56
N ARG A 144 -10.31 -0.76 11.73
CA ARG A 144 -9.68 0.20 12.63
C ARG A 144 -9.12 -0.51 13.86
#